data_AF-A0A351DQS8-F1
#
_entry.id   AF-A0A351DQS8-F1
#
_cell.length_a   1.000
_cell.length_b   1.000
_cell.length_c   1.000
_cell.angle_alpha   90.00
_cell.angle_beta   90.00
_cell.angle_gamma   90.00
#
_symmetry.space_group_name_H-M   'P 1'
#
loop_
_entity.id
_entity.type
_entity.pdbx_description
1 polymer ?
#
loop_
_entity_poly.entity_id
_entity_poly.type
_entity_poly.pdbx_seq_one_letter_code
_entity_poly.pdbx_strand_id
1 'polypeptide(L)' 'INYTLPEDAEDYVHRIGRTGRAGAEGTSISFACEDDSFLLPEIEEFIGRKLPCEQAPESLLEGSHGESVA' A
#
# COMPACT_ATOMS: atom_id res chain seq x y z
N ILE A 1 5.91 6.80 -0.09
CA ILE A 1 4.77 6.36 -0.92
C ILE A 1 5.23 5.15 -1.71
N ASN A 2 4.50 4.03 -1.64
CA ASN A 2 4.70 2.86 -2.49
C ASN A 2 3.56 2.83 -3.49
N TYR A 3 3.87 3.01 -4.78
CA TYR A 3 2.84 2.96 -5.84
C TYR A 3 2.39 1.53 -6.14
N THR A 4 3.25 0.56 -5.86
CA THR A 4 2.97 -0.88 -5.92
C THR A 4 3.59 -1.54 -4.69
N LEU A 5 2.97 -2.62 -4.22
CA LEU A 5 3.56 -3.43 -3.18
C LEU A 5 4.72 -4.27 -3.75
N PRO A 6 5.85 -4.41 -3.03
CA PRO A 6 6.87 -5.38 -3.40
C PRO A 6 6.36 -6.80 -3.15
N GLU A 7 6.78 -7.74 -3.99
CA GLU A 7 6.48 -9.17 -3.81
C GLU A 7 7.19 -9.76 -2.58
N ASP A 8 8.34 -9.20 -2.20
CA ASP A 8 9.10 -9.59 -1.01
C ASP A 8 8.84 -8.64 0.17
N ALA A 9 8.57 -9.22 1.34
CA ALA A 9 8.32 -8.47 2.57
C ALA A 9 9.56 -7.75 3.12
N GLU A 10 10.77 -8.27 2.91
CA GLU A 10 12.02 -7.60 3.29
C GLU A 10 12.18 -6.29 2.51
N ASP A 11 11.87 -6.32 1.21
CA ASP A 11 11.89 -5.14 0.35
C ASP A 11 10.90 -4.07 0.81
N TYR A 12 9.74 -4.46 1.34
CA TYR A 12 8.82 -3.52 1.96
C TYR A 12 9.46 -2.76 3.11
N VAL A 13 10.17 -3.46 4.01
CA VAL A 13 10.87 -2.84 5.14
C VAL A 13 11.98 -1.91 4.68
N HIS A 14 12.74 -2.31 3.65
CA HIS A 14 13.78 -1.46 3.06
C HIS A 14 13.25 -0.18 2.41
N ARG A 15 12.04 -0.24 1.82
CA ARG A 15 11.35 0.93 1.25
C ARG A 15 10.86 1.88 2.33
N ILE A 16 10.15 1.39 3.34
CA ILE A 16 9.59 2.27 4.39
C ILE A 16 10.69 2.84 5.31
N GLY A 17 11.83 2.16 5.46
CA GLY A 17 12.98 2.64 6.24
C GLY A 17 13.66 3.91 5.70
N ARG A 18 13.14 4.52 4.61
CA ARG A 18 13.62 5.80 4.07
C ARG A 18 13.06 7.02 4.81
N THR A 19 11.99 6.87 5.59
CA THR A 19 11.39 7.93 6.43
C THR A 19 11.64 7.69 7.93
N GLY A 20 11.27 8.64 8.80
CA GLY A 20 11.26 8.44 10.26
C GLY A 20 12.63 8.20 10.92
N ARG A 21 13.68 8.90 10.45
CA ARG A 21 15.06 8.76 10.96
C ARG A 21 15.33 9.73 12.12
N ALA A 22 16.38 9.44 12.89
CA ALA A 22 16.87 10.29 13.99
C ALA A 22 15.81 10.60 15.06
N GLY A 23 14.94 9.61 15.37
CA GLY A 23 13.89 9.76 16.37
C GLY A 23 12.69 10.58 15.92
N ALA A 24 12.66 11.05 14.68
CA ALA A 24 11.50 11.71 14.09
C ALA A 24 10.48 10.68 13.60
N GLU A 25 9.21 11.06 13.57
CA GLU A 25 8.16 10.26 12.96
C GLU A 25 8.25 10.30 11.43
N GLY A 26 7.82 9.22 10.79
CA GLY A 26 7.81 9.09 9.34
C GLY A 26 6.59 8.34 8.86
N THR A 27 6.01 8.80 7.76
CA THR A 27 4.82 8.19 7.17
C THR A 27 5.17 7.52 5.84
N SER A 28 4.71 6.29 5.67
CA SER A 28 4.69 5.60 4.38
C SER A 28 3.27 5.17 4.07
N ILE A 29 2.78 5.51 2.89
CA ILE A 29 1.47 5.12 2.36
C ILE A 29 1.74 4.21 1.17
N SER A 30 1.02 3.11 1.08
CA SER A 30 1.12 2.13 0.00
C SER A 30 -0.21 2.05 -0.72
N PHE A 31 -0.16 1.98 -2.04
CA PHE A 31 -1.31 1.63 -2.85
C PHE A 31 -1.27 0.14 -3.16
N ALA A 32 -2.44 -0.47 -3.14
CA ALA A 32 -2.64 -1.88 -3.42
C ALA A 32 -3.95 -2.02 -4.19
N CYS A 33 -3.91 -2.73 -5.32
CA CYS A 33 -5.11 -3.23 -5.98
C CYS A 33 -5.54 -4.58 -5.40
N GLU A 34 -6.57 -5.20 -6.01
CA GLU A 34 -7.03 -6.53 -5.62
C GLU A 34 -5.90 -7.57 -5.66
N ASP A 35 -5.08 -7.57 -6.73
CA ASP A 35 -3.96 -8.50 -6.87
C ASP A 35 -2.85 -8.23 -5.84
N ASP A 36 -2.53 -6.97 -5.56
CA ASP A 36 -1.52 -6.60 -4.57
C ASP A 36 -1.95 -7.00 -3.13
N SER A 37 -3.26 -7.10 -2.88
CA SER A 37 -3.78 -7.44 -1.55
C SER A 37 -3.34 -8.81 -1.06
N PHE A 38 -3.01 -9.74 -1.98
CA PHE A 38 -2.47 -11.06 -1.65
C PHE A 38 -1.05 -11.02 -1.06
N LEU A 39 -0.32 -9.91 -1.23
CA LEU A 39 1.03 -9.72 -0.68
C LEU A 39 1.00 -9.22 0.78
N LEU A 40 -0.13 -8.65 1.22
CA LEU A 40 -0.27 -8.07 2.55
C LEU A 40 -0.03 -9.08 3.69
N PRO A 41 -0.56 -10.33 3.65
CA PRO A 41 -0.37 -11.27 4.75
C PRO A 41 1.10 -11.53 5.08
N GLU A 42 1.95 -11.73 4.06
CA GLU A 42 3.38 -11.99 4.24
C GLU A 42 4.11 -10.75 4.77
N ILE A 43 3.79 -9.57 4.22
CA ILE A 43 4.32 -8.29 4.72
C ILE A 43 3.96 -8.08 6.19
N GLU A 44 2.70 -8.29 6.56
CA GLU A 44 2.20 -8.10 7.92
C GLU A 44 2.79 -9.09 8.92
N GLU A 45 2.99 -10.35 8.50
CA GLU A 45 3.70 -11.35 9.29
C GLU A 45 5.15 -10.92 9.53
N PHE A 46 5.84 -10.48 8.48
CA PHE A 46 7.24 -10.04 8.56
C PHE A 46 7.43 -8.82 9.48
N ILE A 47 6.54 -7.83 9.42
CA ILE A 47 6.60 -6.65 10.31
C ILE A 47 5.95 -6.88 11.68
N GLY A 48 5.32 -8.03 11.90
CA GLY A 48 4.66 -8.42 13.15
C GLY A 48 3.42 -7.60 13.53
N ARG A 49 2.77 -6.93 12.57
CA ARG A 49 1.55 -6.14 12.79
C ARG A 49 0.71 -6.01 11.52
N LYS A 50 -0.59 -5.83 11.70
CA LYS A 50 -1.52 -5.50 10.61
C LYS A 50 -1.34 -4.07 10.11
N LEU A 51 -1.47 -3.88 8.81
CA LEU A 51 -1.48 -2.55 8.17
C LEU A 51 -2.93 -2.04 8.14
N PRO A 52 -3.18 -0.78 8.54
CA PRO A 52 -4.50 -0.18 8.35
C PRO A 52 -4.74 0.01 6.85
N CYS A 53 -5.85 -0.52 6.35
CA CYS A 53 -6.27 -0.36 4.97
C CYS A 53 -7.54 0.49 4.92
N GLU A 54 -7.54 1.49 4.05
CA GLU A 54 -8.69 2.32 3.74
C GLU A 54 -8.97 2.26 2.24
N GLN A 55 -10.25 2.27 1.87
CA GLN A 55 -10.63 2.43 0.47
C GLN A 55 -10.46 3.89 0.08
N ALA A 56 -10.07 4.13 -1.17
CA ALA A 56 -10.03 5.48 -1.71
C ALA A 56 -11.43 6.13 -1.61
N PRO A 57 -11.51 7.44 -1.35
CA PRO A 57 -12.78 8.15 -1.32
C PRO A 57 -13.50 8.03 -2.67
N GLU A 58 -14.82 7.91 -2.62
CA GLU A 58 -15.67 7.66 -3.80
C GLU A 58 -15.47 8.72 -4.90
N SER A 59 -15.22 9.98 -4.53
CA SER A 59 -14.95 11.08 -5.47
C SER A 59 -13.68 10.89 -6.32
N LEU A 60 -12.75 10.01 -5.92
CA LEU A 60 -11.58 9.64 -6.72
C LEU A 60 -11.84 8.41 -7.60
N LEU A 61 -12.97 7.72 -7.39
CA LEU A 61 -13.41 6.55 -8.17
C LEU A 61 -14.41 6.95 -9.27
N GLU A 62 -15.03 8.12 -9.14
CA GLU A 62 -15.90 8.75 -10.16
C GLU A 62 -15.07 9.16 -11.39
N GLY A 63 -14.78 8.19 -12.26
CA GLY A 63 -14.06 8.42 -13.52
C GLY A 63 -13.52 7.17 -14.21
N SER A 64 -13.56 5.99 -13.57
CA SER A 64 -13.07 4.74 -14.16
C SER A 64 -14.17 3.79 -14.65
N HIS A 65 -15.44 4.19 -14.61
CA HIS A 65 -16.45 3.55 -15.45
C HIS A 65 -16.30 4.10 -16.86
N GLY A 66 -15.48 3.42 -17.66
CA GLY A 66 -15.58 3.55 -19.10
C GLY A 66 -17.04 3.34 -19.49
N GLU A 67 -17.63 4.34 -20.14
CA GLU A 67 -18.81 4.16 -20.96
C GLU A 67 -18.49 3.02 -21.94
N SER A 68 -18.92 1.80 -21.61
CA SER A 68 -19.09 0.76 -22.62
C SER A 68 -20.28 1.20 -23.45
N VAL A 69 -19.99 1.92 -24.52
CA VAL A 69 -20.90 2.05 -25.66
C VAL A 69 -21.37 0.64 -26.07
N ALA A 70 -22.67 0.43 -25.97
CA ALA A 70 -23.41 -0.63 -26.66
C ALA A 70 -24.66 0.02 -27.28
#